data_AF-A0A923Q861-F1
#
_entry.id   AF-A0A923Q861-F1
#
_cell.length_a   1.000
_cell.length_b   1.000
_cell.length_c   1.000
_cell.angle_alpha   90.00
_cell.angle_beta   90.00
_cell.angle_gamma   90.00
#
_symmetry.space_group_name_H-M   'P 1'
#
loop_
_entity.id
_entity.type
_entity.pdbx_description
1 polymer ?
#
loop_
_entity_poly.entity_id
_entity_poly.type
_entity_poly.pdbx_seq_one_letter_code
_entity_poly.pdbx_strand_id
1 'polypeptide(L)'
;MSDEPDLDGRDVAHDTSEVVQVHLLAAPLVLLVRAREHHDGLMREFRVLALSDQDAAPDAPRRLVELAEVLGRQLGAVGSRCDEEVDQALGRGELVRDLHYDVGVGVVEAVRTLEALMTEADAYCAAEKLMTVERPPLMKRFASWYLGQFVTQCAGGPASPWDGPLSWVED
;
A
#
# COMPACT_ATOMS: atom_id res chain seq x y z
N MET A 1 39.33 -28.98 33.33
CA MET A 1 39.42 -28.97 31.86
C MET A 1 38.28 -29.85 31.39
N SER A 2 37.09 -29.27 31.31
CA SER A 2 35.85 -29.97 31.01
C SER A 2 35.02 -29.04 30.13
N ASP A 3 34.80 -29.52 28.90
CA ASP A 3 33.78 -29.16 27.91
C ASP A 3 32.64 -28.24 28.38
N GLU A 4 32.54 -27.09 27.72
CA GLU A 4 31.25 -26.44 27.45
C GLU A 4 30.54 -27.17 26.32
N PRO A 5 29.23 -27.45 26.45
CA PRO A 5 28.35 -27.39 25.31
C PRO A 5 27.75 -25.98 25.21
N ASP A 6 28.31 -25.21 24.28
CA ASP A 6 27.72 -24.02 23.68
C ASP A 6 26.38 -24.42 23.02
N LEU A 7 25.30 -24.32 23.79
CA LEU A 7 23.95 -24.37 23.27
C LEU A 7 23.62 -22.97 22.77
N ASP A 8 24.11 -22.68 21.57
CA ASP A 8 23.69 -21.58 20.70
C ASP A 8 22.20 -21.80 20.40
N GLY A 9 21.38 -21.41 21.39
CA GLY A 9 19.96 -21.19 21.25
C GLY A 9 19.78 -20.01 20.32
N ARG A 10 19.90 -20.28 19.02
CA ARG A 10 19.42 -19.37 17.98
C ARG A 10 17.92 -19.26 18.15
N ASP A 11 17.55 -18.28 18.94
CA ASP A 11 16.33 -17.54 18.82
C ASP A 11 16.13 -17.24 17.32
N VAL A 12 15.27 -18.01 16.67
CA VAL A 12 14.77 -17.74 15.32
C VAL A 12 13.81 -16.56 15.44
N ALA A 13 14.34 -15.42 15.86
CA ALA A 13 13.81 -14.14 15.47
C ALA A 13 13.84 -14.16 13.95
N HIS A 14 12.67 -14.17 13.31
CA HIS A 14 12.60 -13.85 11.88
C HIS A 14 13.36 -12.55 11.71
N ASP A 15 14.46 -12.60 10.97
CA ASP A 15 15.30 -11.44 10.76
C ASP A 15 14.50 -10.45 9.91
N THR A 16 13.81 -9.54 10.60
CA THR A 16 13.09 -8.42 9.99
C THR A 16 14.05 -7.43 9.30
N SER A 17 15.36 -7.72 9.25
CA SER A 17 16.38 -6.91 8.59
C SER A 17 16.54 -7.19 7.09
N GLU A 18 15.93 -8.26 6.54
CA GLU A 18 16.00 -8.49 5.10
C GLU A 18 15.16 -7.45 4.34
N VAL A 19 15.86 -6.55 3.66
CA VAL A 19 15.30 -5.48 2.84
C VAL A 19 15.28 -5.92 1.38
N VAL A 20 14.10 -5.82 0.75
CA VAL A 20 13.92 -6.00 -0.68
C VAL A 20 13.72 -4.64 -1.33
N GLN A 21 14.44 -4.40 -2.42
CA GLN A 21 14.20 -3.24 -3.27
C GLN A 21 13.08 -3.55 -4.26
N VAL A 22 11.98 -2.82 -4.16
CA VAL A 22 10.83 -2.87 -5.06
C VAL A 22 10.95 -1.76 -6.09
N HIS A 23 10.82 -2.12 -7.36
CA HIS A 23 10.89 -1.23 -8.50
C HIS A 23 9.50 -1.01 -9.10
N LEU A 24 9.05 0.24 -9.14
CA LEU A 24 7.85 0.62 -9.90
C LEU A 24 8.29 1.19 -11.24
N LEU A 25 8.22 0.37 -12.29
CA LEU A 25 8.66 0.77 -13.62
C LEU A 25 7.55 1.55 -14.35
N ALA A 26 7.93 2.62 -15.03
CA ALA A 26 7.02 3.52 -15.76
C ALA A 26 5.84 4.02 -14.91
N ALA A 27 6.08 4.36 -13.63
CA ALA A 27 5.03 4.76 -12.71
C ALA A 27 4.35 6.08 -13.18
N PRO A 28 3.02 6.10 -13.36
CA PRO A 28 2.25 7.28 -13.76
C PRO A 28 2.12 8.26 -12.57
N LEU A 29 2.92 9.32 -12.55
CA LEU A 29 3.06 10.20 -11.38
C LEU A 29 1.75 10.88 -10.99
N VAL A 30 0.95 11.31 -11.97
CA VAL A 30 -0.36 11.95 -11.73
C VAL A 30 -1.35 10.97 -11.10
N LEU A 31 -1.38 9.71 -11.55
CA LEU A 31 -2.22 8.68 -10.94
C LEU A 31 -1.75 8.30 -9.54
N LEU A 32 -0.44 8.25 -9.32
CA LEU A 32 0.12 7.95 -8.00
C LEU A 32 -0.32 8.97 -6.96
N VAL A 33 -0.20 10.27 -7.26
CA VAL A 33 -0.65 11.34 -6.36
C VAL A 33 -2.15 11.27 -6.11
N ARG A 34 -2.95 11.17 -7.18
CA ARG A 34 -4.41 11.09 -7.05
C ARG A 34 -4.88 9.85 -6.28
N ALA A 35 -4.18 8.72 -6.42
CA ALA A 35 -4.46 7.50 -5.66
C ALA A 35 -4.16 7.67 -4.17
N ARG A 36 -3.11 8.39 -3.81
CA ARG A 36 -2.78 8.72 -2.42
C ARG A 36 -3.82 9.65 -1.81
N GLU A 37 -4.18 10.73 -2.49
CA GLU A 37 -5.23 11.66 -2.04
C GLU A 37 -6.56 10.95 -1.79
N HIS A 38 -6.94 10.06 -2.70
CA HIS A 38 -8.14 9.24 -2.56
C HIS A 38 -8.05 8.26 -1.39
N HIS A 39 -6.92 7.58 -1.23
CA HIS A 39 -6.69 6.69 -0.09
C HIS A 39 -6.79 7.46 1.23
N ASP A 40 -6.16 8.63 1.34
CA ASP A 40 -6.24 9.49 2.53
C ASP A 40 -7.67 9.96 2.82
N GLY A 41 -8.43 10.32 1.77
CA GLY A 41 -9.85 10.60 1.87
C GLY A 41 -10.63 9.43 2.45
N LEU A 42 -10.44 8.24 1.89
CA LEU A 42 -11.13 7.03 2.34
C LEU A 42 -10.78 6.66 3.78
N MET A 43 -9.50 6.76 4.18
CA MET A 43 -9.07 6.49 5.55
C MET A 43 -9.65 7.48 6.55
N ARG A 44 -9.82 8.75 6.17
CA ARG A 44 -10.54 9.73 7.01
C ARG A 44 -12.01 9.32 7.22
N GLU A 45 -12.70 8.96 6.14
CA GLU A 45 -14.10 8.51 6.22
C GLU A 45 -14.24 7.23 7.06
N PHE A 46 -13.39 6.21 6.85
CA PHE A 46 -13.40 5.00 7.67
C PHE A 46 -13.10 5.26 9.13
N ARG A 47 -12.22 6.22 9.44
CA ARG A 47 -12.00 6.64 10.84
C ARG A 47 -13.24 7.28 11.45
N VAL A 48 -14.00 8.09 10.69
CA VAL A 48 -15.28 8.65 11.14
C VAL A 48 -16.31 7.54 11.38
N LEU A 49 -16.40 6.56 10.47
CA LEU A 49 -17.31 5.41 10.63
C LEU A 49 -16.91 4.52 11.82
N ALA A 50 -15.62 4.28 12.03
CA ALA A 50 -15.13 3.47 13.14
C ALA A 50 -15.36 4.13 14.51
N LEU A 51 -15.47 5.46 14.57
CA LEU A 51 -15.81 6.22 15.78
C LEU A 51 -17.32 6.38 15.98
N SER A 52 -18.12 6.11 14.93
CA SER A 52 -19.56 6.21 15.00
C SER A 52 -20.10 4.95 15.68
N ASP A 53 -20.39 5.07 16.98
CA ASP A 53 -21.00 4.04 17.85
C ASP A 53 -22.48 3.80 17.50
N GLN A 54 -22.78 3.60 16.22
CA GLN A 54 -24.04 2.96 15.84
C GLN A 54 -23.79 1.46 15.94
N ASP A 55 -24.59 0.76 16.74
CA ASP A 55 -24.60 -0.68 17.05
C ASP A 55 -24.58 -1.65 15.83
N ALA A 56 -24.28 -1.16 14.62
CA ALA A 56 -24.24 -1.85 13.35
C ALA A 56 -23.02 -1.49 12.45
N ALA A 57 -22.07 -0.65 12.90
CA ALA A 57 -20.87 -0.40 12.10
C ALA A 57 -20.07 -1.70 11.90
N PRO A 58 -19.74 -2.11 10.66
CA PRO A 58 -19.01 -3.34 10.41
C PRO A 58 -17.60 -3.29 11.02
N ASP A 59 -17.04 -4.46 11.34
CA ASP A 59 -15.64 -4.57 11.79
C ASP A 59 -14.62 -4.17 10.70
N ALA A 60 -15.02 -4.20 9.42
CA ALA A 60 -14.13 -3.99 8.28
C ALA A 60 -13.49 -2.57 8.24
N PRO A 61 -14.24 -1.45 8.33
CA PRO A 61 -13.66 -0.10 8.43
C PRO A 61 -12.60 0.06 9.53
N ARG A 62 -12.85 -0.52 10.72
CA ARG A 62 -11.89 -0.44 11.84
C ARG A 62 -10.60 -1.21 11.53
N ARG A 63 -10.72 -2.46 11.07
CA ARG A 63 -9.57 -3.30 10.68
C ARG A 63 -8.75 -2.67 9.56
N LEU A 64 -9.41 -2.00 8.61
CA LEU A 64 -8.77 -1.26 7.54
C LEU A 64 -7.89 -0.12 8.05
N VAL A 65 -8.43 0.72 8.94
CA VAL A 65 -7.68 1.85 9.53
C VAL A 65 -6.49 1.33 10.32
N GLU A 66 -6.68 0.31 11.17
CA GLU A 66 -5.61 -0.29 11.98
C GLU A 66 -4.47 -0.83 11.08
N LEU A 67 -4.80 -1.54 10.01
CA LEU A 67 -3.80 -2.12 9.11
C LEU A 67 -3.10 -1.06 8.26
N ALA A 68 -3.83 -0.06 7.75
CA ALA A 68 -3.24 1.04 7.00
C ALA A 68 -2.23 1.82 7.85
N GLU A 69 -2.50 2.01 9.15
CA GLU A 69 -1.56 2.63 10.08
C GLU A 69 -0.32 1.77 10.35
N VAL A 70 -0.47 0.44 10.43
CA VAL A 70 0.69 -0.49 10.53
C VAL A 70 1.57 -0.38 9.28
N LEU A 71 0.97 -0.43 8.09
CA LEU A 71 1.67 -0.33 6.83
C LEU A 71 2.35 1.03 6.66
N GLY A 72 1.67 2.13 7.02
CA GLY A 72 2.25 3.47 6.98
C GLY A 72 3.49 3.60 7.85
N ARG A 73 3.53 2.91 8.99
CA ARG A 73 4.73 2.85 9.84
C ARG A 73 5.85 2.02 9.21
N GLN A 74 5.52 0.89 8.59
CA GLN A 74 6.50 -0.01 7.95
C GLN A 74 7.09 0.57 6.65
N LEU A 75 6.31 1.38 5.94
CA LEU A 75 6.71 2.06 4.70
C LEU A 75 7.23 3.48 4.92
N GLY A 76 7.26 3.95 6.18
CA GLY A 76 7.73 5.29 6.55
C GLY A 76 9.19 5.54 6.18
N ALA A 77 9.66 6.79 6.30
CA ALA A 77 10.98 7.29 5.89
C ALA A 77 11.34 7.09 4.39
N VAL A 78 11.32 5.85 3.89
CA VAL A 78 11.48 5.49 2.48
C VAL A 78 10.33 6.05 1.64
N GLY A 79 9.08 5.90 2.12
CA GLY A 79 7.91 6.52 1.49
C GLY A 79 8.03 8.03 1.38
N SER A 80 8.47 8.71 2.46
CA SER A 80 8.59 10.17 2.50
C SER A 80 9.61 10.71 1.51
N ARG A 81 10.78 10.06 1.34
CA ARG A 81 11.76 10.46 0.31
C ARG A 81 11.18 10.29 -1.10
N CYS A 82 10.50 9.18 -1.35
CA CYS A 82 9.90 8.93 -2.66
C CYS A 82 8.82 9.97 -2.99
N ASP A 83 8.06 10.44 -2.00
CA ASP A 83 7.05 11.48 -2.18
C ASP A 83 7.67 12.81 -2.63
N GLU A 84 8.77 13.24 -2.01
CA GLU A 84 9.50 14.43 -2.43
C GLU A 84 10.04 14.31 -3.86
N GLU A 85 10.51 13.12 -4.26
CA GLU A 85 11.00 12.87 -5.62
C GLU A 85 9.86 12.93 -6.66
N VAL A 86 8.68 12.41 -6.32
CA VAL A 86 7.48 12.47 -7.16
C VAL A 86 7.04 13.92 -7.36
N ASP A 87 6.96 14.70 -6.28
CA ASP A 87 6.55 16.11 -6.35
C ASP A 87 7.52 16.94 -7.19
N GLN A 88 8.83 16.73 -7.03
CA GLN A 88 9.84 17.40 -7.85
C GLN A 88 9.75 17.01 -9.33
N ALA A 89 9.48 15.74 -9.64
CA ALA A 89 9.32 15.27 -11.01
C ALA A 89 8.09 15.87 -11.68
N LEU A 90 6.95 15.92 -10.98
CA LEU A 90 5.76 16.62 -11.44
C LEU A 90 6.00 18.12 -11.64
N GLY A 91 6.75 18.76 -10.74
CA GLY A 91 7.15 20.16 -10.87
C GLY A 91 8.01 20.44 -12.11
N ARG A 92 8.71 19.43 -12.64
CA ARG A 92 9.45 19.48 -13.91
C ARG A 92 8.61 19.09 -15.14
N GLY A 93 7.35 18.69 -14.96
CA GLY A 93 6.47 18.23 -16.03
C GLY A 93 6.68 16.76 -16.43
N GLU A 94 7.39 15.97 -15.63
CA GLU A 94 7.48 14.52 -15.83
C GLU A 94 6.13 13.89 -15.46
N LEU A 95 5.58 13.06 -16.36
CA LEU A 95 4.32 12.33 -16.12
C LEU A 95 4.55 10.86 -15.75
N VAL A 96 5.76 10.35 -16.04
CA VAL A 96 6.15 8.94 -15.90
C VAL A 96 7.56 8.87 -15.35
N ARG A 97 7.80 7.99 -14.37
CA ARG A 97 9.14 7.77 -13.80
C ARG A 97 9.28 6.37 -13.22
N ASP A 98 10.50 5.85 -13.20
CA ASP A 98 10.81 4.66 -12.40
C ASP A 98 11.02 5.08 -10.93
N LEU A 99 10.39 4.35 -10.01
CA LEU A 99 10.50 4.59 -8.56
C LEU A 99 11.07 3.36 -7.86
N HIS A 100 11.73 3.58 -6.74
CA HIS A 100 12.38 2.53 -5.96
C HIS A 100 12.00 2.65 -4.49
N TYR A 101 11.62 1.52 -3.89
CA TYR A 101 11.27 1.42 -2.47
C TYR A 101 12.07 0.30 -1.82
N ASP A 102 12.81 0.63 -0.79
CA ASP A 102 13.44 -0.36 0.07
C ASP A 102 12.44 -0.75 1.16
N VAL A 103 11.97 -2.00 1.14
CA VAL A 103 10.94 -2.50 2.07
C VAL A 103 11.42 -3.74 2.81
N GLY A 104 11.07 -3.86 4.09
CA GLY A 104 11.30 -5.10 4.83
C GLY A 104 10.38 -6.22 4.34
N VAL A 105 10.87 -7.46 4.30
CA VAL A 105 10.09 -8.65 3.87
C VAL A 105 8.75 -8.81 4.61
N GLY A 106 8.65 -8.34 5.86
CA GLY A 106 7.41 -8.34 6.65
C GLY A 106 6.27 -7.48 6.08
N VAL A 107 6.54 -6.60 5.11
CA VAL A 107 5.54 -5.73 4.46
C VAL A 107 4.58 -6.55 3.58
N VAL A 108 5.00 -7.70 3.04
CA VAL A 108 4.21 -8.47 2.07
C VAL A 108 2.88 -8.94 2.64
N GLU A 109 2.91 -9.51 3.84
CA GLU A 109 1.71 -10.03 4.50
C GLU A 109 0.73 -8.89 4.80
N ALA A 110 1.25 -7.76 5.27
CA ALA A 110 0.46 -6.57 5.54
C ALA A 110 -0.16 -5.99 4.24
N VAL A 111 0.60 -5.92 3.14
CA VAL A 111 0.10 -5.48 1.81
C VAL A 111 -1.02 -6.39 1.30
N ARG A 112 -0.85 -7.73 1.38
CA ARG A 112 -1.89 -8.69 0.99
C ARG A 112 -3.17 -8.53 1.81
N THR A 113 -3.00 -8.34 3.12
CA THR A 113 -4.14 -8.12 4.02
C THR A 113 -4.85 -6.81 3.68
N LEU A 114 -4.11 -5.75 3.32
CA LEU A 114 -4.69 -4.48 2.91
C LEU A 114 -5.47 -4.62 1.60
N GLU A 115 -4.92 -5.30 0.59
CA GLU A 115 -5.62 -5.53 -0.68
C GLU A 115 -6.95 -6.28 -0.47
N ALA A 116 -6.93 -7.34 0.35
CA ALA A 116 -8.13 -8.11 0.68
C ALA A 116 -9.18 -7.26 1.41
N LEU A 117 -8.77 -6.51 2.43
CA LEU A 117 -9.68 -5.64 3.18
C LEU A 117 -10.22 -4.49 2.31
N MET A 118 -9.41 -3.91 1.42
CA MET A 118 -9.86 -2.86 0.50
C MET A 118 -10.91 -3.39 -0.48
N THR A 119 -10.76 -4.66 -0.91
CA THR A 119 -11.76 -5.35 -1.73
C THR A 119 -13.06 -5.58 -0.95
N GLU A 120 -12.98 -5.99 0.32
CA GLU A 120 -14.14 -6.12 1.21
C GLU A 120 -14.85 -4.77 1.42
N ALA A 121 -14.08 -3.69 1.60
CA ALA A 121 -14.60 -2.34 1.75
C ALA A 121 -15.33 -1.87 0.48
N ASP A 122 -14.74 -2.08 -0.69
CA ASP A 122 -15.36 -1.73 -1.98
C ASP A 122 -16.69 -2.49 -2.16
N ALA A 123 -16.75 -3.77 -1.77
CA ALA A 123 -17.98 -4.58 -1.80
C ALA A 123 -19.04 -4.08 -0.82
N TYR A 124 -18.64 -3.69 0.39
CA TYR A 124 -19.53 -3.10 1.39
C TYR A 124 -20.12 -1.77 0.90
N CYS A 125 -19.27 -0.86 0.39
CA CYS A 125 -19.73 0.43 -0.16
C CYS A 125 -20.74 0.24 -1.31
N ALA A 126 -20.52 -0.76 -2.17
CA ALA A 126 -21.44 -1.11 -3.25
C ALA A 126 -22.78 -1.68 -2.74
N ALA A 127 -22.77 -2.50 -1.69
CA ALA A 127 -23.95 -3.16 -1.14
C ALA A 127 -24.85 -2.20 -0.33
N GLU A 128 -24.26 -1.38 0.54
CA GLU A 128 -24.99 -0.50 1.46
C GLU A 128 -25.38 0.85 0.84
N LYS A 129 -25.13 1.05 -0.46
CA LYS A 129 -25.36 2.33 -1.17
C LYS A 129 -24.76 3.53 -0.44
N LEU A 130 -23.60 3.34 0.18
CA LEU A 130 -22.81 4.47 0.69
C LEU A 130 -22.35 5.25 -0.53
N MET A 131 -23.10 6.29 -0.89
CA MET A 131 -22.90 7.13 -2.08
C MET A 131 -21.54 7.84 -2.10
N THR A 132 -20.76 7.71 -1.04
CA THR A 132 -19.41 8.24 -0.90
C THR A 132 -18.40 7.18 -1.34
N VAL A 133 -18.01 7.30 -2.61
CA VAL A 133 -16.69 6.94 -3.14
C VAL A 133 -16.57 5.51 -3.71
N GLU A 134 -17.26 5.24 -4.82
CA GLU A 134 -16.80 4.18 -5.72
C GLU A 134 -15.44 4.58 -6.32
N ARG A 135 -14.40 3.77 -6.12
CA ARG A 135 -13.09 4.00 -6.73
C ARG A 135 -13.21 3.85 -8.26
N PRO A 136 -12.82 4.88 -9.05
CA PRO A 136 -12.79 4.80 -10.51
C PRO A 136 -12.05 3.54 -11.01
N PRO A 137 -12.50 2.90 -12.11
CA PRO A 137 -11.87 1.68 -12.61
C PRO A 137 -10.36 1.80 -12.86
N LEU A 138 -9.91 2.95 -13.36
CA LEU A 138 -8.49 3.22 -13.58
C LEU A 138 -7.69 3.21 -12.27
N MET A 139 -8.26 3.74 -11.18
CA MET A 139 -7.62 3.78 -9.88
C MET A 139 -7.63 2.40 -9.20
N LYS A 140 -8.65 1.57 -9.43
CA LYS A 140 -8.65 0.14 -9.04
C LYS A 140 -7.54 -0.63 -9.76
N ARG A 141 -7.41 -0.47 -11.08
CA ARG A 141 -6.33 -1.08 -11.87
C ARG A 141 -4.96 -0.62 -11.42
N PHE A 142 -4.79 0.69 -11.17
CA PHE A 142 -3.53 1.25 -10.67
C PHE A 142 -3.17 0.70 -9.29
N ALA A 143 -4.12 0.65 -8.35
CA ALA A 143 -3.89 0.10 -7.01
C ALA A 143 -3.48 -1.39 -7.07
N SER A 144 -4.15 -2.19 -7.91
CA SER A 144 -3.80 -3.60 -8.09
C SER A 144 -2.39 -3.78 -8.67
N TRP A 145 -2.03 -2.98 -9.68
CA TRP A 145 -0.65 -3.00 -10.20
C TRP A 145 0.36 -2.57 -9.13
N TYR A 146 0.11 -1.46 -8.42
CA TYR A 146 1.00 -0.90 -7.42
C TYR A 146 1.26 -1.89 -6.29
N LEU A 147 0.21 -2.39 -5.61
CA LEU A 147 0.34 -3.36 -4.52
C LEU A 147 0.90 -4.69 -5.02
N GLY A 148 0.52 -5.10 -6.24
CA GLY A 148 1.05 -6.28 -6.90
C GLY A 148 2.57 -6.22 -7.11
N GLN A 149 3.16 -5.05 -7.38
CA GLN A 149 4.61 -4.92 -7.50
C GLN A 149 5.34 -5.27 -6.19
N PHE A 150 4.84 -4.79 -5.04
CA PHE A 150 5.40 -5.14 -3.74
C PHE A 150 5.28 -6.64 -3.48
N VAL A 151 4.09 -7.20 -3.70
CA VAL A 151 3.84 -8.62 -3.46
C VAL A 151 4.70 -9.54 -4.34
N THR A 152 4.79 -9.24 -5.63
CA THR A 152 5.55 -10.06 -6.59
C THR A 152 7.05 -9.97 -6.35
N GLN A 153 7.59 -8.76 -6.18
CA GLN A 153 9.04 -8.56 -6.09
C GLN A 153 9.61 -9.01 -4.75
N CYS A 154 8.89 -8.81 -3.64
CA CYS A 154 9.28 -9.38 -2.35
C CYS A 154 9.20 -10.92 -2.31
N ALA A 155 8.49 -11.55 -3.25
CA ALA A 155 8.52 -13.01 -3.44
C ALA A 155 9.61 -13.46 -4.44
N GLY A 156 10.49 -12.55 -4.90
CA GLY A 156 11.55 -12.82 -5.88
C GLY A 156 11.11 -12.79 -7.34
N GLY A 157 9.88 -12.33 -7.63
CA GLY A 157 9.38 -12.17 -8.99
C GLY A 157 9.90 -10.90 -9.69
N PRO A 158 9.74 -10.79 -11.03
CA PRO A 158 10.21 -9.63 -11.79
C PRO A 158 9.30 -8.41 -11.62
N ALA A 159 9.88 -7.22 -11.77
CA ALA A 159 9.13 -5.98 -11.92
C ALA A 159 8.40 -5.91 -13.26
N SER A 160 7.19 -5.34 -13.28
CA SER A 160 6.39 -5.14 -14.49
C SER A 160 6.04 -3.65 -14.65
N PRO A 161 6.29 -3.04 -15.82
CA PRO A 161 5.96 -1.64 -16.03
C PRO A 161 4.45 -1.40 -16.02
N TRP A 162 4.04 -0.21 -15.61
CA TRP A 162 2.66 0.23 -15.82
C TRP A 162 2.36 0.33 -17.31
N ASP A 163 1.29 -0.34 -17.74
CA ASP A 163 0.86 -0.43 -19.14
C ASP A 163 -0.52 0.23 -19.36
N GLY A 164 -0.95 1.08 -18.44
CA GLY A 164 -2.24 1.76 -18.49
C GLY A 164 -2.16 3.25 -18.84
N PRO A 165 -3.32 3.92 -18.91
CA PRO A 165 -3.38 5.37 -19.05
C PRO A 165 -2.62 6.10 -17.93
N LEU A 166 -2.11 7.31 -18.21
CA LEU A 166 -1.37 8.13 -17.23
C LEU A 166 -2.27 9.05 -16.41
N SER A 167 -3.52 9.22 -16.81
CA SER A 167 -4.56 9.98 -16.14
C SER A 167 -5.93 9.51 -16.65
N TRP A 168 -6.99 9.85 -15.93
CA TRP A 168 -8.33 9.85 -16.51
C TRP A 168 -8.57 11.21 -17.17
N VAL A 169 -9.26 11.21 -18.31
CA VAL A 169 -9.87 12.43 -18.84
C VAL A 169 -11.12 12.68 -18.00
N GLU A 170 -11.17 13.82 -17.33
CA GLU A 170 -12.44 14.32 -16.78
C GLU A 170 -13.20 14.90 -17.98
N ASP A 171 -14.27 14.21 -18.41
CA ASP A 171 -15.26 14.76 -19.35
C ASP A 171 -16.04 15.91 -18.70
#